data_AF-A0A6G3SLV6-F1
#
_entry.id   AF-A0A6G3SLV6-F1
#
_cell.length_a   1.000
_cell.length_b   1.000
_cell.length_c   1.000
_cell.angle_alpha   90.00
_cell.angle_beta   90.00
_cell.angle_gamma   90.00
#
_symmetry.space_group_name_H-M   'P 1'
#
loop_
_entity.id
_entity.type
_entity.pdbx_description
1 polymer ?
#
loop_
_entity_poly.entity_id
_entity_poly.type
_entity_poly.pdbx_seq_one_letter_code
_entity_poly.pdbx_strand_id
1 'polypeptide(L)' 'MAKVTVSLDAELVVEVMVLAGVGNPQDAVELVVRDYIARGHRTEALVADREGAVRDTEIKPEAQQG' A
#
# COMPACT_ATOMS: atom_id res chain seq x y z
N MET A 1 -5.28 22.19 5.71
CA MET A 1 -5.67 20.76 5.64
C MET A 1 -6.96 20.58 6.42
N ALA A 2 -7.85 19.69 5.97
CA ALA A 2 -8.99 19.27 6.77
C ALA A 2 -8.48 18.53 8.02
N LYS A 3 -9.06 18.82 9.19
CA LYS A 3 -8.69 18.17 10.46
C LYS A 3 -9.62 16.98 10.69
N VAL A 4 -9.03 15.81 10.90
CA VAL A 4 -9.75 14.60 11.32
C VAL A 4 -9.27 14.25 12.73
N THR A 5 -10.21 13.93 13.64
CA THR A 5 -9.90 13.51 15.01
C THR A 5 -10.20 12.03 15.14
N VAL A 6 -9.22 11.25 15.59
CA VAL A 6 -9.34 9.81 15.83
C VAL A 6 -8.69 9.52 17.18
N SER A 7 -9.32 8.65 17.98
CA SER A 7 -8.73 8.15 19.23
C SER A 7 -7.92 6.89 18.93
N LEU A 8 -6.70 6.84 19.46
CA LEU A 8 -5.78 5.70 19.33
C LEU A 8 -5.26 5.32 20.71
N ASP A 9 -4.90 4.06 20.85
CA ASP A 9 -4.19 3.58 22.03
C ASP A 9 -2.80 4.23 22.11
N ALA A 10 -2.43 4.71 23.29
CA ALA A 10 -1.16 5.40 23.49
C ALA A 10 0.04 4.45 23.36
N GLU A 11 -0.07 3.20 23.83
CA GLU A 11 0.98 2.20 23.74
C GLU A 11 1.28 1.87 22.27
N LEU A 12 0.22 1.68 21.47
CA LEU A 12 0.34 1.45 20.03
C LEU A 12 1.10 2.59 19.33
N VAL A 13 0.77 3.84 19.65
CA VAL A 13 1.44 4.99 19.03
C VAL A 13 2.90 5.07 19.46
N VAL A 14 3.20 4.77 20.74
CA VAL A 14 4.58 4.75 21.25
C VAL A 14 5.42 3.68 20.56
N GLU A 15 4.89 2.48 20.35
CA GLU A 15 5.60 1.41 19.63
C GLU A 15 5.97 1.85 18.21
N VAL A 16 5.02 2.47 17.49
CA VAL A 16 5.27 2.99 16.14
C VAL A 16 6.30 4.12 16.17
N MET A 17 6.22 5.03 17.14
CA MET A 17 7.19 6.11 17.31
C MET A 17 8.61 5.58 17.50
N VAL A 18 8.78 4.54 18.33
CA VAL A 18 10.07 3.87 18.54
C VAL A 18 10.56 3.21 17.26
N LEU A 19 9.69 2.45 16.58
CA LEU A 19 10.04 1.75 15.33
C LEU A 19 10.43 2.73 14.21
N ALA A 20 9.74 3.86 14.11
CA ALA A 20 9.96 4.86 13.07
C ALA A 20 11.03 5.90 13.46
N GLY A 21 11.49 5.92 14.71
CA GLY A 21 12.47 6.89 15.22
C GLY A 21 11.94 8.33 15.26
N VAL A 22 10.64 8.53 15.48
CA VAL A 22 9.99 9.85 15.51
C VAL A 22 9.56 10.26 16.91
N GLY A 23 9.62 11.56 17.20
CA GLY A 23 9.37 12.13 18.52
C GLY A 23 7.94 12.60 18.77
N ASN A 24 7.03 12.50 17.81
CA ASN A 24 5.64 12.90 18.00
C ASN A 24 4.60 11.91 17.41
N PRO A 25 3.41 11.78 18.05
CA PRO A 25 2.32 10.92 17.59
C PRO A 25 1.81 11.20 16.17
N GLN A 26 1.78 12.46 15.75
CA GLN A 26 1.22 12.84 14.46
C GLN A 26 2.09 12.33 13.32
N ASP A 27 3.41 12.49 13.43
CA ASP A 27 4.37 11.97 12.44
C ASP A 27 4.31 10.45 12.38
N ALA A 28 4.21 9.78 13.53
CA ALA A 28 4.07 8.32 13.59
C ALA A 28 2.84 7.84 12.79
N VAL A 29 1.69 8.46 13.02
CA VAL A 29 0.46 8.13 12.29
C VAL A 29 0.59 8.48 10.80
N GLU A 30 1.18 9.62 10.46
CA GLU A 30 1.34 10.03 9.06
C GLU A 30 2.25 9.06 8.28
N LEU A 31 3.34 8.59 8.89
CA LEU A 31 4.22 7.59 8.30
C LEU A 31 3.48 6.27 8.06
N VAL A 32 2.68 5.79 9.01
CA VAL A 32 1.90 4.55 8.86
C VAL A 32 0.86 4.69 7.74
N VAL A 33 0.14 5.81 7.68
CA VAL A 33 -0.88 6.03 6.64
C VAL A 33 -0.22 6.10 5.26
N ARG A 34 0.93 6.77 5.13
CA ARG A 34 1.68 6.84 3.87
C ARG A 34 2.19 5.47 3.44
N ASP A 35 2.72 4.68 4.38
CA ASP A 35 3.17 3.31 4.11
C ASP A 35 2.00 2.42 3.68
N TYR A 36 0.84 2.52 4.34
CA TYR A 36 -0.36 1.78 3.98
C TYR A 36 -0.82 2.09 2.54
N ILE A 37 -0.85 3.36 2.15
CA ILE A 37 -1.19 3.80 0.79
C ILE A 37 -0.16 3.26 -0.22
N ALA A 38 1.13 3.40 0.08
CA ALA A 38 2.20 2.92 -0.79
C ALA A 38 2.14 1.40 -0.99
N ARG A 39 1.83 0.64 0.07
CA ARG A 39 1.59 -0.81 0.00
C ARG A 39 0.34 -1.15 -0.81
N GLY A 40 -0.73 -0.37 -0.69
CA GLY A 40 -1.93 -0.49 -1.51
C GLY A 40 -1.60 -0.35 -3.00
N HIS A 41 -0.94 0.75 -3.38
CA HIS A 41 -0.53 0.98 -4.76
C HIS A 41 0.42 -0.11 -5.29
N ARG A 42 1.35 -0.61 -4.46
CA ARG A 42 2.23 -1.73 -4.86
C ARG A 42 1.41 -2.99 -5.14
N THR A 43 0.45 -3.31 -4.29
CA THR A 43 -0.43 -4.47 -4.46
C THR A 43 -1.29 -4.32 -5.72
N GLU A 44 -1.89 -3.16 -5.93
CA GLU A 44 -2.69 -2.86 -7.12
C GLU A 44 -1.85 -2.96 -8.39
N ALA A 45 -0.62 -2.42 -8.40
CA ALA A 45 0.28 -2.52 -9.53
C ALA A 45 0.63 -3.99 -9.85
N LEU A 46 0.90 -4.81 -8.83
CA LEU A 46 1.20 -6.23 -9.02
C LEU A 46 -0.01 -7.03 -9.53
N VAL A 47 -1.22 -6.70 -9.07
CA VAL A 47 -2.45 -7.35 -9.54
C VAL A 47 -2.79 -6.87 -10.96
N ALA A 48 -2.68 -5.58 -11.26
CA ALA A 48 -2.93 -5.02 -12.57
C ALA A 48 -1.93 -5.54 -13.62
N ASP A 49 -0.65 -5.69 -13.27
CA ASP A 49 0.37 -6.29 -14.14
C ASP A 49 0.05 -7.78 -14.43
N ARG A 50 -0.41 -8.51 -13.41
CA ARG A 50 -0.87 -9.89 -13.59
C ARG A 50 -2.13 -9.99 -14.46
N GLU A 51 -3.11 -9.11 -14.29
CA GLU A 51 -4.32 -9.08 -15.12
C GLU A 51 -4.02 -8.65 -16.57
N GLY A 52 -3.09 -7.72 -16.76
CA GLY A 52 -2.56 -7.34 -18.07
C GLY A 52 -1.83 -8.49 -18.76
N ALA A 53 -0.95 -9.19 -18.04
CA ALA A 53 -0.23 -10.35 -18.56
C ALA A 53 -1.17 -11.50 -18.94
N VAL A 54 -2.22 -11.77 -18.16
CA VAL A 54 -3.25 -12.77 -18.47
C VAL A 54 -4.01 -12.40 -19.74
N ARG A 55 -4.40 -11.13 -19.90
CA ARG A 55 -5.05 -10.63 -21.13
C ARG A 55 -4.12 -10.70 -22.33
N ASP A 56 -2.84 -10.35 -22.21
CA ASP A 56 -1.88 -10.47 -23.32
C ASP A 56 -1.63 -11.93 -23.73
N THR A 57 -1.68 -12.89 -22.79
CA THR A 57 -1.66 -14.32 -23.12
C THR A 57 -2.95 -14.80 -23.79
N GLU A 58 -4.12 -14.24 -23.46
CA GLU A 58 -5.38 -14.54 -24.16
C GLU A 58 -5.46 -13.90 -25.56
N ILE A 59 -4.81 -12.76 -25.79
CA ILE A 59 -4.87 -12.02 -27.07
C ILE A 59 -3.85 -12.56 -28.10
N LYS A 60 -2.84 -13.35 -27.70
CA LYS A 60 -2.04 -14.08 -28.69
C LYS A 60 -2.87 -15.28 -29.19
N PRO A 61 -3.38 -15.26 -30.43
CA PRO A 61 -3.96 -16.46 -30.99
C PRO A 61 -2.83 -17.47 -31.06
N GLU A 62 -3.06 -18.67 -30.54
CA GLU A 62 -2.25 -19.82 -30.85
C GLU A 62 -2.17 -19.87 -32.39
N ALA A 63 -1.01 -19.49 -32.93
CA ALA A 63 -0.66 -19.80 -34.30
C ALA A 63 -0.53 -21.33 -34.33
N GLN A 64 -1.68 -22.00 -34.48
CA GLN A 64 -1.81 -23.43 -34.69
C GLN A 64 -1.08 -23.71 -36.01
N GLN A 65 0.19 -24.09 -35.88
CA GLN A 65 0.98 -24.66 -36.94
C GLN A 65 0.42 -26.06 -37.23
N GLY A 66 0.14 -26.35 -38.51
CA GLY A 66 -0.13 -27.69 -39.02
C GLY A 66 -1.51 -27.86 -39.62
#